data_AF-A0A968AUB0-F1
#
_entry.id   AF-A0A968AUB0-F1
#
_cell.length_a   1.000
_cell.length_b   1.000
_cell.length_c   1.000
_cell.angle_alpha   90.00
_cell.angle_beta   90.00
_cell.angle_gamma   90.00
#
_symmetry.space_group_name_H-M   'P 1'
#
loop_
_entity.id
_entity.type
_entity.pdbx_description
1 polymer ?
#
loop_
_entity_poly.entity_id
_entity_poly.type
_entity_poly.pdbx_seq_one_letter_code
_entity_poly.pdbx_strand_id
1 'polypeptide(L)' 'MEPFEIVSGMTEIETLAKGQGIKVLTFLIRKYGGKPATWRKKKGRATIRQFGNLYDAELHWFEAHGIGKVNTKIKHKQKL' A
#
# COMPACT_ATOMS: atom_id res chain seq x y z
N MET A 1 -13.82 -3.90 -3.02
CA MET A 1 -12.90 -2.75 -3.13
C MET A 1 -12.80 -2.51 -4.61
N GLU A 2 -13.28 -1.36 -5.06
CA GLU A 2 -13.37 -1.08 -6.50
C GLU A 2 -11.98 -1.05 -7.13
N PRO A 3 -11.81 -1.61 -8.34
CA PRO A 3 -10.54 -1.59 -9.03
C PRO A 3 -10.12 -0.15 -9.32
N PHE A 4 -8.84 0.13 -9.09
CA PHE A 4 -8.19 1.37 -9.48
C PHE A 4 -6.82 1.03 -10.06
N GLU A 5 -6.34 1.89 -10.93
CA GLU A 5 -5.02 1.78 -11.55
C GLU A 5 -4.12 2.89 -11.01
N ILE A 6 -2.89 2.56 -10.62
CA ILE A 6 -1.88 3.56 -10.28
C ILE A 6 -1.18 3.96 -11.57
N VAL A 7 -1.31 5.22 -11.99
CA VAL A 7 -0.84 5.70 -13.31
C VAL A 7 0.38 6.61 -13.22
N SER A 8 0.95 6.76 -12.03
CA SER A 8 2.13 7.58 -11.76
C SER A 8 3.07 6.89 -10.77
N GLY A 9 4.29 7.41 -10.62
CA GLY A 9 5.18 6.99 -9.55
C GLY A 9 4.61 7.34 -8.17
N MET A 10 4.89 6.51 -7.15
CA MET A 10 4.54 6.85 -5.77
C MET A 10 5.51 7.88 -5.20
N THR A 11 4.97 8.94 -4.62
CA THR A 11 5.69 10.00 -3.91
C THR A 11 5.34 9.97 -2.42
N GLU A 12 6.01 10.80 -1.61
CA GLU A 12 5.72 10.96 -0.17
C GLU A 12 5.67 9.63 0.61
N ILE A 13 6.55 8.70 0.24
CA ILE A 13 6.54 7.35 0.79
C ILE A 13 7.00 7.38 2.25
N GLU A 14 6.13 6.96 3.16
CA GLU A 14 6.41 6.89 4.59
C GLU A 14 6.14 5.47 5.13
N THR A 15 6.93 5.03 6.11
CA THR A 15 6.69 3.77 6.82
C THR A 15 5.91 4.03 8.10
N LEU A 16 4.66 3.58 8.15
CA LEU A 16 3.75 3.76 9.29
C LEU A 16 3.94 2.73 10.39
N ALA A 17 4.34 1.50 10.04
CA ALA A 17 4.62 0.43 10.99
C ALA A 17 5.62 -0.56 10.41
N LYS A 18 6.37 -1.24 11.28
CA LYS A 18 7.35 -2.27 10.92
C LYS A 18 7.14 -3.51 11.78
N GLY A 19 7.37 -4.68 11.20
CA GLY A 19 7.33 -5.97 11.90
C GLY A 19 6.16 -6.12 12.86
N GLN A 20 6.44 -6.40 14.14
CA GLN A 20 5.44 -6.68 15.17
C GLN A 20 4.46 -5.52 15.44
N GLY A 21 4.80 -4.28 15.05
CA GLY A 21 3.85 -3.15 15.09
C GLY A 21 2.72 -3.25 14.07
N ILE A 22 2.80 -4.20 13.12
CA ILE A 22 1.75 -4.44 12.13
C ILE A 22 0.70 -5.39 12.72
N LYS A 23 -0.48 -4.86 13.04
CA LYS A 23 -1.59 -5.63 13.65
C LYS A 23 -1.99 -6.90 12.87
N VAL A 24 -1.80 -6.91 11.56
CA VAL A 24 -2.15 -8.04 10.66
C VAL A 24 -0.93 -8.84 10.21
N LEU A 25 0.21 -8.74 10.91
CA LEU A 25 1.47 -9.37 10.51
C LEU A 25 1.34 -10.88 10.32
N THR A 26 0.67 -11.56 11.26
CA THR A 26 0.45 -13.02 11.18
C THR A 26 -0.30 -13.41 9.91
N PHE A 27 -1.30 -12.61 9.49
CA PHE A 27 -2.01 -12.84 8.24
C PHE A 27 -1.10 -12.62 7.02
N LEU A 28 -0.28 -11.57 7.03
CA LEU A 28 0.65 -11.27 5.94
C LEU A 28 1.67 -12.40 5.76
N ILE A 29 2.24 -12.90 6.86
CA ILE A 29 3.19 -14.03 6.83
C ILE A 29 2.51 -15.31 6.35
N ARG A 30 1.31 -15.63 6.86
CA ARG A 30 0.59 -16.84 6.43
C ARG A 30 0.23 -16.80 4.95
N LYS A 31 -0.13 -15.64 4.41
CA LYS A 31 -0.60 -15.49 3.03
C LYS A 31 0.53 -15.32 2.02
N TYR A 32 1.55 -14.54 2.36
CA TYR A 32 2.61 -14.14 1.43
C TYR A 32 4.01 -14.58 1.85
N GLY A 33 4.18 -15.13 3.06
CA GLY A 33 5.47 -15.53 3.60
C GLY A 33 6.31 -14.36 4.13
N GLY A 34 7.63 -14.50 4.04
CA GLY A 34 8.59 -13.49 4.48
C GLY A 34 8.83 -13.47 5.99
N LYS A 35 9.92 -12.82 6.40
CA LYS A 35 10.31 -12.73 7.82
C LYS A 35 9.55 -11.58 8.49
N PRO A 36 9.07 -11.74 9.75
CA PRO A 36 8.43 -10.67 10.51
C PRO A 36 9.12 -9.30 10.39
N ALA A 37 10.44 -9.25 10.60
CA ALA A 37 11.23 -8.01 10.57
C ALA A 37 11.29 -7.31 9.21
N THR A 38 10.99 -8.01 8.11
CA THR A 38 11.04 -7.44 6.75
C THR A 38 9.76 -6.72 6.37
N TRP A 39 8.66 -7.00 7.06
CA TRP A 39 7.36 -6.41 6.77
C TRP A 39 7.30 -4.95 7.19
N ARG A 40 6.77 -4.11 6.30
CA ARG A 40 6.51 -2.69 6.50
C ARG A 40 5.08 -2.38 6.06
N LYS A 41 4.35 -1.62 6.87
CA LYS A 41 3.15 -0.91 6.42
C LYS A 41 3.59 0.47 5.96
N LYS A 42 3.29 0.82 4.72
CA LYS A 42 3.66 2.10 4.13
C LYS A 42 2.43 2.89 3.69
N LYS A 43 2.61 4.20 3.59
CA LYS A 43 1.75 5.09 2.84
C LYS A 43 2.56 5.87 1.81
N GLY A 44 1.87 6.49 0.85
CA GLY A 44 2.44 7.39 -0.14
C GLY A 44 1.32 7.97 -1.00
N ARG A 45 1.64 8.97 -1.81
CA ARG A 45 0.71 9.58 -2.76
C ARG A 45 0.99 9.10 -4.18
N ALA A 46 -0.07 9.01 -4.99
CA ALA A 46 0.04 8.78 -6.41
C ALA A 46 -1.24 9.22 -7.11
N THR A 47 -1.12 9.62 -8.38
CA THR A 47 -2.26 9.71 -9.28
C THR A 47 -2.79 8.31 -9.58
N ILE A 48 -4.10 8.14 -9.39
CA ILE A 48 -4.83 6.93 -9.74
C ILE A 48 -5.90 7.21 -10.79
N ARG A 49 -6.23 6.20 -11.60
CA ARG A 49 -7.42 6.17 -12.44
C ARG A 49 -8.46 5.27 -11.79
N GLN A 50 -9.65 5.79 -11.58
CA GLN A 50 -10.79 5.04 -11.05
C GLN A 50 -12.07 5.47 -11.76
N PHE A 51 -12.79 4.52 -12.35
CA PHE A 51 -14.00 4.78 -13.14
C PHE A 51 -13.81 5.88 -14.21
N GLY A 52 -12.69 5.81 -14.94
CA GLY A 52 -12.34 6.78 -15.98
C GLY A 52 -11.89 8.17 -15.49
N ASN A 53 -11.96 8.45 -14.19
CA ASN A 53 -11.55 9.73 -13.61
C ASN A 53 -10.17 9.62 -12.97
N LEU A 54 -9.42 10.72 -13.01
CA LEU A 54 -8.13 10.83 -12.34
C LEU A 54 -8.31 11.42 -10.94
N TYR A 55 -7.54 10.90 -9.99
CA TYR A 55 -7.51 11.37 -8.62
C TYR A 55 -6.07 11.44 -8.11
N ASP A 56 -5.76 12.45 -7.30
CA ASP A 56 -4.62 12.39 -6.40
C ASP A 56 -5.02 11.61 -5.15
N ALA A 57 -4.32 10.51 -4.85
CA ALA A 57 -4.72 9.58 -3.80
C ALA A 57 -3.58 9.25 -2.83
N GLU A 58 -3.89 9.28 -1.54
CA GLU A 58 -3.09 8.64 -0.51
C GLU A 58 -3.39 7.14 -0.49
N LEU A 59 -2.36 6.34 -0.75
CA LEU A 59 -2.42 4.89 -0.80
C LEU A 59 -1.68 4.29 0.38
N HIS A 60 -2.25 3.27 1.01
CA HIS A 60 -1.60 2.48 2.06
C HIS A 60 -1.43 1.05 1.59
N TRP A 61 -0.26 0.46 1.80
CA TRP A 61 0.04 -0.93 1.43
C TRP A 61 0.93 -1.60 2.47
N PHE A 62 1.11 -2.92 2.31
CA PHE A 62 2.15 -3.65 3.01
C PHE A 62 3.21 -4.10 2.01
N GLU A 63 4.46 -4.14 2.45
CA GLU A 63 5.53 -4.70 1.64
C GLU A 63 6.55 -5.43 2.49
N ALA A 64 7.24 -6.39 1.87
CA ALA A 64 8.38 -7.07 2.44
C ALA A 64 9.43 -7.34 1.37
N HIS A 65 10.68 -7.48 1.79
CA HIS A 65 11.77 -7.84 0.89
C HIS A 65 11.49 -9.18 0.20
N GLY A 66 11.64 -9.22 -1.12
CA GLY A 66 11.33 -10.40 -1.94
C GLY A 66 9.84 -10.65 -2.23
N ILE A 67 8.92 -9.91 -1.60
CA ILE A 67 7.46 -10.02 -1.82
C ILE A 67 6.91 -8.83 -2.61
N GLY A 68 7.45 -7.63 -2.37
CA GLY A 68 6.93 -6.41 -3.00
C GLY A 68 5.66 -5.89 -2.32
N LYS A 69 4.92 -5.02 -3.02
CA LYS A 69 3.72 -4.34 -2.48
C LYS A 69 2.48 -5.22 -2.59
N VAL A 70 1.75 -5.38 -1.49
CA VAL A 70 0.51 -6.16 -1.41
C VAL A 70 -0.57 -5.41 -0.64
N ASN A 71 -1.83 -5.79 -0.89
CA ASN A 71 -3.01 -5.26 -0.22
C ASN A 71 -3.10 -3.72 -0.21
N THR A 72 -2.75 -3.08 -1.33
CA THR A 72 -2.84 -1.62 -1.50
C THR A 72 -4.29 -1.15 -1.36
N LYS A 73 -4.52 -0.07 -0.62
CA LYS A 73 -5.84 0.54 -0.41
C LYS A 73 -5.76 2.05 -0.55
N ILE A 74 -6.81 2.65 -1.10
CA ILE A 74 -7.02 4.10 -1.05
C ILE A 74 -7.45 4.48 0.36
N LYS A 75 -6.79 5.48 0.96
CA LYS A 75 -7.19 6.07 2.24
C LYS A 75 -7.90 7.39 2.07
N HIS A 76 -7.33 8.25 1.21
CA HIS A 76 -7.91 9.51 0.83
C HIS A 76 -7.70 9.68 -0.67
N LYS A 77 -8.63 10.35 -1.33
CA LYS A 77 -8.49 10.74 -2.73
C LYS A 77 -9.20 12.06 -2.98
N GLN A 78 -8.63 12.88 -3.84
CA GLN A 78 -9.23 14.11 -4.33
C GLN A 78 -9.26 14.05 -5.85
N LYS A 79 -10.39 14.43 -6.46
CA LYS A 79 -10.53 14.46 -7.91
C LYS A 79 -9.59 15.53 -8.47
N LEU A 80 -8.85 15.18 -9.52
CA LEU A 80 -8.05 16.12 -10.30
C LEU A 80 -8.94 16.92 -11.26
#